data_AF-A0A8T5IHI4-F1
#
_entry.id   AF-A0A8T5IHI4-F1
#
_cell.length_a   1.000
_cell.length_b   1.000
_cell.length_c   1.000
_cell.angle_alpha   90.00
_cell.angle_beta   90.00
_cell.angle_gamma   90.00
#
_symmetry.space_group_name_H-M   'P 1'
#
loop_
_entity.id
_entity.type
_entity.pdbx_description
1 polymer ?
#
loop_
_entity_poly.entity_id
_entity_poly.type
_entity_poly.pdbx_seq_one_letter_code
_entity_poly.pdbx_strand_id
1 'polypeptide(L)'
;RVTFVTGKGGDNSRNPELRSQTLMQLATSEIIADFHLWKKRSTITLRPRKPPMPRREFLIKMVALGGPLAGFGAIGFMDAAQANTLSGVVGAGAGLFLTWLLITHSR
;
A
#
# COMPACT_ATOMS: atom_id res chain seq x y z
N ARG A 1 14.87 0.82 -9.32
CA ARG A 1 15.60 0.32 -8.12
C ARG A 1 17.03 0.82 -8.23
N VAL A 2 17.54 1.51 -7.22
CA VAL A 2 18.91 2.07 -7.23
C VAL A 2 19.66 1.51 -6.03
N THR A 3 20.94 1.15 -6.20
CA THR A 3 21.76 0.57 -5.13
C THR A 3 23.04 1.38 -4.99
N PHE A 4 23.28 1.90 -3.78
CA PHE A 4 24.50 2.60 -3.40
C PHE A 4 25.40 1.64 -2.64
N VAL A 5 26.68 1.57 -3.03
CA VAL A 5 27.70 0.78 -2.34
C VAL A 5 28.51 1.73 -1.46
N THR A 6 28.22 1.74 -0.16
CA THR A 6 28.84 2.67 0.80
C THR A 6 29.94 2.02 1.64
N GLY A 7 30.18 0.71 1.47
CA GLY A 7 31.03 -0.06 2.37
C GLY A 7 30.41 -0.24 3.76
N LYS A 8 31.17 -0.86 4.66
CA LYS A 8 30.71 -1.25 6.01
C LYS A 8 30.78 -0.11 7.03
N GLY A 9 31.45 1.00 6.72
CA GLY A 9 31.63 2.15 7.62
C GLY A 9 32.45 1.84 8.87
N GLY A 10 33.43 0.93 8.78
CA GLY A 10 34.34 0.65 9.90
C GLY A 10 35.47 1.67 9.97
N ASP A 11 36.05 1.85 11.15
CA ASP A 11 37.10 2.85 11.42
C ASP A 11 38.37 2.65 10.59
N ASN A 12 38.60 1.43 10.08
CA ASN A 12 39.70 1.09 9.18
C ASN A 12 39.42 1.45 7.70
N SER A 13 38.31 2.13 7.40
CA SER A 13 37.92 2.54 6.04
C SER A 13 38.55 3.88 5.67
N ARG A 14 38.91 4.05 4.40
CA ARG A 14 39.41 5.34 3.87
C ARG A 14 38.38 6.48 4.03
N ASN A 15 37.10 6.15 4.07
CA ASN A 15 36.02 7.09 4.40
C ASN A 15 34.94 6.35 5.21
N PRO A 16 35.00 6.40 6.55
CA PRO A 16 34.04 5.71 7.42
C PRO A 16 32.66 6.41 7.45
N GLU A 17 32.64 7.73 7.27
CA GLU A 17 31.42 8.55 7.32
C GLU A 17 30.57 8.50 6.05
N LEU A 18 31.12 8.02 4.92
CA LEU A 18 30.40 7.97 3.65
C LEU A 18 29.04 7.29 3.78
N ARG A 19 28.94 6.25 4.62
CA ARG A 19 27.68 5.55 4.88
C ARG A 19 26.68 6.39 5.68
N SER A 20 27.11 7.08 6.73
CA SER A 20 26.21 7.91 7.54
C SER A 20 25.72 9.12 6.74
N GLN A 21 26.61 9.77 5.99
CA GLN A 21 26.27 10.89 5.11
C GLN A 21 25.28 10.47 4.02
N THR A 22 25.51 9.33 3.36
CA THR A 22 24.57 8.79 2.35
C THR A 22 23.22 8.47 2.97
N LEU A 23 23.18 7.93 4.19
CA LEU A 23 21.92 7.67 4.89
C LEU A 23 21.17 8.95 5.25
N MET A 24 21.86 10.01 5.68
CA MET A 24 21.23 11.29 5.99
C MET A 24 20.62 11.92 4.74
N GLN A 25 21.35 11.93 3.62
CA GLN A 25 20.84 12.47 2.34
C GLN A 25 19.66 11.68 1.79
N LEU A 26 19.69 10.35 1.92
CA LEU A 26 18.62 9.48 1.44
C LEU A 26 17.42 9.38 2.39
N ALA A 27 17.55 9.90 3.62
CA ALA A 27 16.48 9.93 4.62
C ALA A 27 15.61 11.19 4.55
N THR A 28 15.71 11.99 3.49
CA THR A 28 14.84 13.14 3.26
C THR A 28 13.40 12.70 3.01
N SER A 29 12.43 13.49 3.49
CA SER A 29 10.99 13.20 3.42
C SER A 29 10.50 12.90 2.01
N GLU A 30 10.98 13.64 1.01
CA GLU A 30 10.65 13.46 -0.41
C GLU A 30 11.06 12.08 -0.92
N ILE A 31 12.29 11.64 -0.60
CA ILE A 31 12.82 10.34 -1.03
C ILE A 31 12.11 9.20 -0.31
N ILE A 32 11.79 9.36 0.98
CA ILE A 32 11.09 8.34 1.76
C ILE A 32 9.62 8.17 1.30
N ALA A 33 8.99 9.24 0.81
CA ALA A 33 7.64 9.18 0.28
C ALA A 33 7.56 8.23 -0.94
N ASP A 34 8.53 8.36 -1.85
CA ASP A 34 8.54 7.64 -3.13
C ASP A 34 9.36 6.35 -3.10
N PHE A 35 10.28 6.19 -2.14
CA PHE A 35 11.20 5.05 -2.09
C PHE A 35 11.30 4.43 -0.70
N HIS A 36 11.20 3.10 -0.65
CA HIS A 36 11.62 2.33 0.50
C HIS A 36 13.14 2.21 0.53
N LEU A 37 13.73 2.64 1.64
CA LEU A 37 15.15 2.54 1.90
C LEU A 37 15.49 1.21 2.59
N TRP A 38 16.24 0.36 1.89
CA TRP A 38 16.72 -0.93 2.40
C TRP A 38 18.20 -0.83 2.79
N LYS A 39 18.47 -0.99 4.08
CA LYS A 39 19.82 -0.94 4.64
C LYS A 39 20.37 -2.36 4.75
N LYS A 40 21.42 -2.67 3.99
CA LYS A 40 22.25 -3.88 4.17
C LYS A 40 23.61 -3.48 4.73
N ARG A 41 24.42 -4.47 5.16
CA ARG A 41 25.69 -4.24 5.85
C ARG A 41 26.66 -3.33 5.08
N SER A 42 26.75 -3.46 3.76
CA SER A 42 27.66 -2.67 2.90
C SER A 42 26.96 -1.84 1.82
N THR A 43 25.64 -1.99 1.68
CA THR A 43 24.87 -1.37 0.61
C THR A 43 23.58 -0.75 1.13
N ILE A 44 23.16 0.32 0.47
CA ILE A 44 21.88 0.99 0.70
C ILE A 44 21.10 0.91 -0.61
N THR A 45 19.92 0.30 -0.59
CA THR A 45 19.09 0.15 -1.81
C THR A 45 17.84 1.00 -1.68
N LEU A 46 17.58 1.85 -2.68
CA LEU A 46 16.29 2.51 -2.87
C LEU A 46 15.40 1.63 -3.74
N ARG A 47 14.30 1.17 -3.16
CA ARG A 47 13.24 0.47 -3.89
C ARG A 47 12.08 1.44 -4.09
N PRO A 48 11.59 1.65 -5.33
CA PRO A 48 10.41 2.48 -5.53
C PRO A 48 9.25 1.90 -4.72
N ARG A 49 8.57 2.75 -3.95
CA ARG A 49 7.23 2.45 -3.45
C ARG A 49 6.29 2.51 -4.65
N LYS A 50 5.30 1.62 -4.65
CA LYS A 50 4.15 1.83 -5.53
C LYS A 50 3.46 3.12 -5.05
N PRO A 51 3.26 4.13 -5.91
CA PRO A 51 2.60 5.36 -5.50
C PRO A 51 1.22 5.02 -4.93
N PRO A 52 0.75 5.76 -3.91
CA PRO A 52 -0.62 5.59 -3.44
C PRO A 52 -1.57 5.86 -4.61
N MET A 53 -2.56 4.98 -4.82
CA MET A 53 -3.56 5.18 -5.86
C MET A 53 -4.21 6.56 -5.67
N PRO A 54 -4.31 7.37 -6.74
CA PRO A 54 -4.95 8.68 -6.65
C PRO A 54 -6.40 8.52 -6.20
N ARG A 55 -6.88 9.44 -5.34
CA ARG A 55 -8.24 9.38 -4.75
C ARG A 55 -9.33 9.18 -5.79
N ARG A 56 -9.18 9.81 -6.97
CA ARG A 56 -10.14 9.67 -8.08
C ARG A 56 -10.21 8.26 -8.62
N GLU A 57 -9.07 7.61 -8.85
CA GLU A 57 -9.02 6.23 -9.35
C GLU A 57 -9.55 5.25 -8.29
N PHE A 58 -9.26 5.49 -7.01
CA PHE A 58 -9.84 4.73 -5.91
C PHE A 58 -11.37 4.84 -5.90
N LEU A 59 -11.93 6.05 -6.03
CA LEU A 59 -13.37 6.28 -6.11
C LEU A 59 -14.01 5.58 -7.30
N ILE A 60 -13.39 5.67 -8.48
CA ILE A 60 -13.89 4.98 -9.69
C ILE A 60 -13.94 3.48 -9.46
N LYS A 61 -12.88 2.88 -8.88
CA LYS A 61 -12.85 1.44 -8.56
C LYS A 61 -13.87 1.07 -7.49
N MET A 62 -14.05 1.91 -6.46
CA MET A 62 -15.06 1.70 -5.42
C MET A 62 -16.47 1.70 -6.01
N VAL A 63 -16.79 2.59 -6.95
CA VAL A 63 -18.12 2.61 -7.59
C VAL A 63 -18.29 1.44 -8.55
N ALA A 64 -17.30 1.19 -9.41
CA ALA A 64 -17.38 0.15 -10.44
C ALA A 64 -17.44 -1.27 -9.86
N LEU A 65 -16.71 -1.55 -8.79
CA LEU A 65 -16.71 -2.85 -8.12
C LEU A 65 -17.71 -2.91 -6.97
N GLY A 66 -17.84 -1.82 -6.21
CA GLY A 66 -18.64 -1.77 -4.99
C GLY A 66 -20.13 -1.69 -5.25
N GLY A 67 -20.57 -1.04 -6.34
CA GLY A 67 -21.98 -1.07 -6.73
C GLY A 67 -22.48 -2.50 -6.95
N PRO A 68 -21.86 -3.27 -7.86
CA PRO A 68 -22.23 -4.67 -8.08
C PRO A 68 -22.07 -5.55 -6.84
N LEU A 69 -20.94 -5.48 -6.13
CA LEU A 69 -20.70 -6.31 -4.95
C LEU A 69 -21.66 -6.01 -3.80
N ALA A 70 -22.00 -4.74 -3.58
CA ALA A 70 -23.01 -4.36 -2.59
C ALA A 70 -24.40 -4.80 -3.03
N GLY A 71 -24.74 -4.69 -4.31
CA GLY A 71 -26.02 -5.16 -4.85
C GLY A 71 -26.19 -6.68 -4.71
N PHE A 72 -25.20 -7.47 -5.14
CA PHE A 72 -25.21 -8.92 -4.98
C PHE A 72 -25.17 -9.35 -3.51
N GLY A 73 -24.40 -8.66 -2.68
CA GLY A 73 -24.38 -8.89 -1.24
C GLY A 73 -25.76 -8.62 -0.61
N ALA A 74 -26.41 -7.52 -0.96
CA ALA A 74 -27.74 -7.19 -0.45
C ALA A 74 -28.76 -8.28 -0.81
N ILE A 75 -28.80 -8.69 -2.08
CA ILE A 75 -29.73 -9.71 -2.55
C ILE A 75 -29.44 -11.07 -1.89
N GLY A 76 -28.17 -11.49 -1.85
CA GLY A 76 -27.79 -12.78 -1.27
C GLY A 76 -28.08 -12.89 0.22
N PHE A 77 -27.83 -11.82 0.99
CA PHE A 77 -28.15 -11.81 2.43
C PHE A 77 -29.65 -11.62 2.71
N MET A 78 -30.40 -10.94 1.83
CA MET A 78 -31.86 -10.91 1.93
C MET A 78 -32.46 -12.28 1.68
N ASP A 79 -31.99 -12.99 0.66
CA ASP A 79 -32.47 -14.33 0.32
C ASP A 79 -32.14 -15.34 1.44
N ALA A 80 -30.91 -15.31 1.95
CA ALA A 80 -30.48 -16.17 3.06
C ALA A 80 -31.22 -15.90 4.40
N ALA A 81 -31.76 -14.71 4.58
CA ALA A 81 -32.46 -14.31 5.81
C ALA A 81 -33.97 -14.13 5.61
N GLN A 82 -34.57 -14.83 4.65
CA GLN A 82 -36.01 -14.85 4.41
C GLN A 82 -36.61 -13.46 4.14
N ALA A 83 -36.00 -12.69 3.25
CA ALA A 83 -36.45 -11.37 2.80
C ALA A 83 -36.48 -10.27 3.88
N ASN A 84 -35.70 -10.41 4.96
CA ASN A 84 -35.52 -9.35 5.94
C ASN A 84 -34.74 -8.16 5.32
N THR A 85 -35.31 -6.96 5.33
CA THR A 85 -34.66 -5.74 4.80
C THR A 85 -33.39 -5.37 5.57
N LEU A 86 -33.30 -5.68 6.86
CA LEU A 86 -32.10 -5.44 7.66
C LEU A 86 -30.90 -6.27 7.20
N SER A 87 -31.12 -7.51 6.75
CA SER A 87 -30.03 -8.36 6.27
C SER A 87 -29.50 -7.89 4.91
N GLY A 88 -30.33 -7.27 4.07
CA GLY A 88 -29.91 -6.63 2.83
C GLY A 88 -28.95 -5.46 3.04
N VAL A 89 -29.18 -4.65 4.07
CA VAL A 89 -28.27 -3.56 4.45
C VAL A 89 -26.93 -4.11 4.91
N VAL A 90 -26.93 -5.18 5.71
CA VAL A 90 -25.71 -5.86 6.16
C VAL A 90 -24.96 -6.46 4.96
N GLY A 91 -25.67 -7.09 4.02
CA GLY A 91 -25.10 -7.63 2.79
C GLY A 91 -24.49 -6.55 1.89
N ALA A 92 -25.14 -5.41 1.76
CA ALA A 92 -24.60 -4.25 1.03
C ALA A 92 -23.32 -3.72 1.70
N GLY A 93 -23.33 -3.57 3.02
CA GLY A 93 -22.17 -3.15 3.80
C GLY A 93 -20.99 -4.12 3.67
N ALA A 94 -21.26 -5.42 3.75
CA ALA A 94 -20.25 -6.47 3.53
C ALA A 94 -19.67 -6.43 2.12
N GLY A 95 -20.50 -6.19 1.09
CA GLY A 95 -20.06 -6.03 -0.29
C GLY A 95 -19.15 -4.82 -0.50
N LEU A 96 -19.48 -3.67 0.11
CA LEU A 96 -18.61 -2.49 0.09
C LEU A 96 -17.30 -2.72 0.84
N PHE A 97 -17.35 -3.43 1.98
CA PHE A 97 -16.15 -3.78 2.74
C PHE A 97 -15.24 -4.73 1.97
N LEU A 98 -15.80 -5.75 1.31
CA LEU A 98 -15.06 -6.67 0.45
C LEU A 98 -14.40 -5.92 -0.72
N THR A 99 -15.12 -4.98 -1.32
CA THR A 99 -14.60 -4.12 -2.39
C THR A 99 -13.42 -3.29 -1.90
N TRP A 100 -13.53 -2.70 -0.72
CA TRP A 100 -12.45 -1.96 -0.09
C TRP A 100 -11.22 -2.83 0.15
N LEU A 101 -11.40 -4.07 0.63
CA LEU A 101 -10.32 -5.04 0.78
C LEU A 101 -9.68 -5.39 -0.56
N LEU A 102 -10.47 -5.66 -1.61
CA LEU A 102 -9.95 -5.98 -2.94
C LEU A 102 -9.10 -4.84 -3.52
N ILE A 103 -9.55 -3.59 -3.41
CA ILE A 103 -8.85 -2.42 -3.96
C ILE A 103 -7.57 -2.10 -3.17
N THR A 104 -7.57 -2.35 -1.86
CA THR A 104 -6.40 -2.08 -1.00
C THR A 104 -5.39 -3.22 -1.02
N HIS A 105 -5.85 -4.46 -1.20
CA HIS A 105 -5.01 -5.67 -1.15
C HIS A 105 -4.52 -6.14 -2.53
N SER A 106 -5.18 -5.79 -3.63
CA SER A 106 -4.66 -6.08 -4.99
C SER A 106 -3.49 -5.17 -5.41
N ARG A 107 -2.89 -4.43 -4.47
CA ARG A 107 -1.77 -3.51 -4.73
C ARG A 107 -0.41 -4.19 -4.63
#